data_AF-A0A7L3SBC6-F1
#
_entry.id   AF-A0A7L3SBC6-F1
#
_cell.length_a   1.000
_cell.length_b   1.000
_cell.length_c   1.000
_cell.angle_alpha   90.00
_cell.angle_beta   90.00
_cell.angle_gamma   90.00
#
_symmetry.space_group_name_H-M   'P 1'
#
loop_
_entity.id
_entity.type
_entity.pdbx_description
1 polymer ?
#
loop_
_entity_poly.entity_id
_entity_poly.type
_entity_poly.pdbx_seq_one_letter_code
_entity_poly.pdbx_strand_id
1 'polypeptide(L)'
;EYRIIYGDRPVWHGYRRNHKGAIPPQRTRKACVRKGKRVGNPCPICRDRNLHVDFRNVKLLDQFICPHSGVVFHPTHTGVCMKQHKLLTRAITQAQDHGLLWLQVPYVPAPRDDFSNQHPAISKTPPAPALAPGGYWYPWYERQAPPAAAIARIRRLYKDYLKEEASPAAGTPPETPPTPRAE
;
A
#
# COMPACT_ATOMS: atom_id res chain seq x y z
N GLU A 1 11.06 33.28 18.68
CA GLU A 1 9.87 32.76 19.39
C GLU A 1 10.03 31.32 19.87
N TYR A 2 10.25 30.34 19.00
CA TYR A 2 10.35 28.91 19.40
C TYR A 2 11.34 28.65 20.56
N ARG A 3 12.58 29.14 20.45
CA ARG A 3 13.63 28.96 21.48
C ARG A 3 13.27 29.63 22.82
N ILE A 4 12.46 30.69 22.82
CA ILE A 4 12.03 31.37 24.04
C ILE A 4 10.96 30.52 24.76
N ILE A 5 10.07 29.87 24.02
CA ILE A 5 8.97 29.05 24.56
C ILE A 5 9.47 27.68 25.02
N TYR A 6 10.27 27.01 24.20
CA TYR A 6 10.65 25.61 24.40
C TYR A 6 12.08 25.43 24.92
N GLY A 7 12.97 26.40 24.67
CA GLY A 7 14.39 26.27 24.96
C GLY A 7 15.00 25.08 24.23
N ASP A 8 15.81 24.32 24.98
CA ASP A 8 16.48 23.11 24.50
C ASP A 8 15.70 21.82 24.78
N ARG A 9 14.52 21.93 25.41
CA ARG A 9 13.69 20.78 25.78
C ARG A 9 12.77 20.42 24.61
N PRO A 10 12.35 19.14 24.48
CA PRO A 10 11.43 18.75 23.43
C PRO A 10 10.05 19.37 23.65
N VAL A 11 9.33 19.61 22.55
CA VAL A 11 8.03 20.32 22.53
C VAL A 11 7.01 19.72 23.51
N TRP A 12 7.05 18.41 23.71
CA TRP A 12 6.09 17.69 24.55
C TRP A 12 6.46 17.65 26.05
N HIS A 13 7.63 18.15 26.46
CA HIS A 13 8.11 18.06 27.85
C HIS A 13 7.21 18.82 28.85
N GLY A 14 6.70 20.00 28.47
CA GLY A 14 5.84 20.82 29.33
C GLY A 14 4.37 20.39 29.35
N TYR A 15 4.01 19.26 28.72
CA TYR A 15 2.63 18.85 28.52
C TYR A 15 2.19 17.75 29.48
N ARG A 16 1.07 17.97 30.18
CA ARG A 16 0.45 16.97 31.05
C ARG A 16 -1.00 16.73 30.65
N ARG A 17 -1.38 15.44 30.57
CA ARG A 17 -2.74 15.00 30.25
C ARG A 17 -3.61 14.93 31.49
N ASN A 18 -4.80 15.50 31.41
CA ASN A 18 -5.84 15.31 32.42
C ASN A 18 -6.55 13.97 32.17
N HIS A 19 -6.50 13.07 33.15
CA HIS A 19 -7.16 11.76 33.15
C HIS A 19 -7.49 11.34 34.58
N LYS A 20 -8.41 10.38 34.74
CA LYS A 20 -8.82 9.87 36.05
C LYS A 20 -7.80 8.84 36.56
N GLY A 21 -7.41 8.95 37.83
CA GLY A 21 -6.48 8.02 38.47
C GLY A 21 -5.01 8.26 38.10
N ALA A 22 -4.14 7.39 38.61
CA ALA A 22 -2.69 7.46 38.37
C ALA A 22 -2.27 6.89 37.00
N ILE A 23 -3.02 5.89 36.49
CA ILE A 23 -2.70 5.20 35.24
C ILE A 23 -3.49 5.83 34.09
N PRO A 24 -2.82 6.38 33.06
CA PRO A 24 -3.49 6.95 31.91
C PRO A 24 -4.14 5.88 31.03
N PRO A 25 -5.23 6.22 30.32
CA PRO A 25 -5.75 5.36 29.26
C PRO A 25 -4.66 5.09 28.21
N GLN A 26 -4.51 3.82 27.83
CA GLN A 26 -3.47 3.36 26.91
C GLN A 26 -3.60 3.95 25.50
N ARG A 27 -4.75 4.52 25.16
CA ARG A 27 -4.96 5.24 23.91
C ARG A 27 -5.24 6.72 24.17
N THR A 28 -4.54 7.58 23.46
CA THR A 28 -4.83 9.02 23.49
C THR A 28 -6.11 9.33 22.71
N ARG A 29 -6.63 10.54 22.89
CA ARG A 29 -7.83 11.00 22.17
C ARG A 29 -7.61 10.95 20.65
N LYS A 30 -8.68 10.70 19.88
CA LYS A 30 -8.63 10.60 18.42
C LYS A 30 -8.06 11.87 17.75
N ALA A 31 -8.56 13.05 18.11
CA ALA A 31 -8.12 14.34 17.57
C ALA A 31 -8.33 15.47 18.59
N CYS A 32 -7.45 16.48 18.59
CA CYS A 32 -7.55 17.70 19.40
C CYS A 32 -8.34 18.84 18.74
N VAL A 33 -8.50 18.80 17.41
CA VAL A 33 -9.28 19.76 16.64
C VAL A 33 -10.45 19.01 16.01
N ARG A 34 -11.68 19.44 16.29
CA ARG A 34 -12.91 18.86 15.74
C ARG A 34 -13.75 19.98 15.15
N LYS A 35 -14.10 19.89 13.86
CA LYS A 35 -14.87 20.92 13.14
C LYS A 35 -14.31 22.34 13.37
N GLY A 36 -12.99 22.51 13.29
CA GLY A 36 -12.30 23.78 13.52
C GLY A 36 -12.13 24.21 14.99
N LYS A 37 -12.88 23.64 15.94
CA LYS A 37 -12.78 23.97 17.36
C LYS A 37 -11.73 23.13 18.07
N ARG A 38 -10.91 23.77 18.91
CA ARG A 38 -9.89 23.12 19.74
C ARG A 38 -10.49 22.63 21.05
N VAL A 39 -10.03 21.49 21.53
CA VAL A 39 -10.34 21.02 22.89
C VAL A 39 -9.58 21.88 23.91
N GLY A 40 -10.11 22.05 25.13
CA GLY A 40 -9.53 22.93 26.15
C GLY A 40 -8.05 22.67 26.49
N ASN A 41 -7.65 21.39 26.64
CA ASN A 41 -6.23 21.01 26.78
C ASN A 41 -5.73 20.29 25.51
N PRO A 42 -5.33 21.00 24.44
CA PRO A 42 -4.87 20.42 23.17
C PRO A 42 -3.47 19.81 23.33
N CYS A 43 -3.09 18.87 22.45
CA CYS A 43 -1.76 18.27 22.51
C CYS A 43 -0.66 19.26 22.09
N PRO A 44 0.63 18.99 22.39
CA PRO A 44 1.73 19.94 22.16
C PRO A 44 1.76 20.50 20.73
N ILE A 45 1.57 19.61 19.74
CA ILE A 45 1.55 19.99 18.31
C ILE A 45 0.28 20.78 17.94
N CYS A 46 -0.88 20.48 18.52
CA CYS A 46 -2.13 21.16 18.14
C CYS A 46 -2.38 22.46 18.92
N ARG A 47 -1.64 22.71 20.01
CA ARG A 47 -1.67 23.97 20.75
C ARG A 47 -1.09 25.10 19.90
N ASP A 48 0.01 24.84 19.23
CA ASP A 48 0.73 25.84 18.43
C ASP A 48 0.42 25.65 16.95
N ARG A 49 0.06 26.72 16.24
CA ARG A 49 -0.23 26.64 14.79
C ARG A 49 1.04 26.58 13.95
N ASN A 50 2.15 27.07 14.49
CA ASN A 50 3.41 27.21 13.76
C ASN A 50 4.15 25.86 13.64
N LEU A 51 3.78 24.87 14.45
CA LEU A 51 4.35 23.53 14.40
C LEU A 51 3.66 22.68 13.33
N HIS A 52 4.25 22.68 12.14
CA HIS A 52 3.81 21.89 11.00
C HIS A 52 4.55 20.55 10.96
N VAL A 53 3.78 19.46 10.89
CA VAL A 53 4.31 18.10 10.83
C VAL A 53 4.54 17.75 9.36
N ASP A 54 5.78 17.94 8.92
CA ASP A 54 6.26 17.62 7.58
C ASP A 54 7.54 16.80 7.65
N PHE A 55 7.78 15.95 6.65
CA PHE A 55 8.98 15.12 6.55
C PHE A 55 10.28 15.95 6.43
N ARG A 56 10.19 17.19 5.94
CA ARG A 56 11.32 18.12 5.81
C ARG A 56 11.80 18.66 7.16
N ASN A 57 10.94 18.66 8.18
CA ASN A 57 11.21 19.27 9.48
C ASN A 57 11.92 18.29 10.42
N VAL A 58 13.14 17.88 10.05
CA VAL A 58 13.94 16.88 10.76
C VAL A 58 14.09 17.21 12.25
N LYS A 59 14.41 18.47 12.59
CA LYS A 59 14.59 18.92 13.99
C LYS A 59 13.34 18.79 14.87
N LEU A 60 12.15 18.81 14.26
CA LEU A 60 10.90 18.59 14.98
C LEU A 60 10.64 17.09 15.14
N LEU A 61 10.81 16.31 14.07
CA LEU A 61 10.56 14.88 14.06
C LEU A 61 11.50 14.12 15.00
N ASP A 62 12.76 14.51 15.05
CA ASP A 62 13.80 13.91 15.90
C ASP A 62 13.41 13.92 17.40
N GLN A 63 12.69 14.95 17.85
CA GLN A 63 12.19 15.03 19.23
C GLN A 63 11.15 13.96 19.59
N PHE A 64 10.51 13.34 18.59
CA PHE A 64 9.52 12.28 18.77
C PHE A 64 10.13 10.88 18.62
N ILE A 65 11.45 10.79 18.42
CA ILE A 65 12.21 9.56 18.25
C ILE A 65 13.14 9.39 19.45
N CYS A 66 13.34 8.15 19.88
CA CYS A 66 14.34 7.84 20.90
C CYS A 66 15.75 7.94 20.29
N PRO A 67 16.68 8.73 20.86
CA PRO A 67 18.01 8.93 20.29
C PRO A 67 18.85 7.65 20.26
N HIS A 68 18.60 6.71 21.17
CA HIS A 68 19.39 5.47 21.26
C HIS A 68 18.79 4.31 20.46
N SER A 69 17.46 4.15 20.46
CA SER A 69 16.81 3.02 19.79
C SER A 69 16.27 3.34 18.40
N GLY A 70 16.14 4.62 18.04
CA GLY A 70 15.51 5.03 16.78
C GLY A 70 14.00 4.75 16.72
N VAL A 71 13.39 4.31 17.83
CA VAL A 71 11.96 3.99 17.90
C VAL A 71 11.15 5.25 18.18
N VAL A 72 10.04 5.41 17.47
CA VAL A 72 9.10 6.52 17.68
C VAL A 72 8.39 6.36 19.03
N PHE A 73 8.34 7.42 19.83
CA PHE A 73 7.66 7.36 21.13
C PHE A 73 6.15 7.12 20.99
N HIS A 74 5.62 6.28 21.88
CA HIS A 74 4.19 6.03 21.96
C HIS A 74 3.41 7.31 22.37
N PRO A 75 2.17 7.53 21.89
CA PRO A 75 1.36 8.72 22.22
C PRO A 75 1.12 8.94 23.71
N THR A 76 1.14 7.88 24.51
CA THR A 76 1.00 7.99 25.98
C THR A 76 2.18 8.73 26.60
N HIS A 77 3.38 8.59 26.04
CA HIS A 77 4.60 9.28 26.49
C HIS A 77 4.62 10.75 26.05
N THR A 78 4.37 11.01 24.76
CA THR A 78 4.44 12.36 24.17
C THR A 78 3.16 13.19 24.36
N GLY A 79 2.04 12.55 24.70
CA GLY A 79 0.75 13.21 24.90
C GLY A 79 0.06 13.70 23.63
N VAL A 80 0.54 13.31 22.44
CA VAL A 80 -0.07 13.69 21.15
C VAL A 80 -1.40 12.98 20.90
N CYS A 81 -2.31 13.61 20.17
CA CYS A 81 -3.53 12.92 19.73
C CYS A 81 -3.23 11.89 18.64
N MET A 82 -4.06 10.86 18.52
CA MET A 82 -3.84 9.76 17.58
C MET A 82 -3.76 10.23 16.12
N LYS A 83 -4.52 11.26 15.73
CA LYS A 83 -4.43 11.86 14.39
C LYS A 83 -3.03 12.41 14.12
N GLN A 84 -2.46 13.17 15.05
CA GLN A 84 -1.12 13.73 14.89
C GLN A 84 -0.04 12.67 15.00
N HIS A 85 -0.20 11.67 15.87
CA HIS A 85 0.74 10.55 15.92
C HIS A 85 0.82 9.83 14.58
N LYS A 86 -0.33 9.56 13.94
CA LYS A 86 -0.36 8.90 12.62
C LYS A 86 0.33 9.75 11.55
N LEU A 87 0.19 11.07 11.61
CA LEU A 87 0.88 12.00 10.71
C LEU A 87 2.39 12.04 10.98
N LEU A 88 2.80 12.07 12.26
CA LEU A 88 4.20 11.98 12.66
C LEU A 88 4.83 10.69 12.17
N THR A 89 4.21 9.53 12.40
CA THR A 89 4.74 8.24 11.94
C THR A 89 4.92 8.25 10.42
N ARG A 90 3.94 8.74 9.66
CA ARG A 90 4.05 8.87 8.19
C ARG A 90 5.15 9.84 7.77
N ALA A 91 5.29 10.98 8.43
CA ALA A 91 6.32 11.96 8.12
C ALA A 91 7.72 11.43 8.46
N ILE A 92 7.85 10.67 9.55
CA ILE A 92 9.11 10.01 9.95
C ILE A 92 9.48 8.93 8.95
N THR A 93 8.55 8.05 8.55
CA THR A 93 8.82 7.03 7.54
C THR A 93 9.22 7.67 6.22
N GLN A 94 8.47 8.70 5.77
CA GLN A 94 8.84 9.45 4.56
C GLN A 94 10.22 10.10 4.67
N ALA A 95 10.56 10.70 5.83
CA ALA A 95 11.88 11.29 6.03
C ALA A 95 13.01 10.25 6.04
N GLN A 96 12.75 9.03 6.53
CA GLN A 96 13.68 7.91 6.45
C GLN A 96 13.83 7.41 5.00
N ASP A 97 12.73 7.29 4.25
CA ASP A 97 12.73 6.89 2.85
C ASP A 97 13.50 7.91 1.97
N HIS A 98 13.40 9.20 2.30
CA HIS A 98 14.15 10.27 1.64
C HIS A 98 15.60 10.44 2.15
N GLY A 99 16.02 9.67 3.17
CA GLY A 99 17.36 9.76 3.76
C GLY A 99 17.62 11.04 4.57
N LEU A 100 16.57 11.78 4.96
CA LEU A 100 16.69 12.99 5.79
C LEU A 100 16.85 12.67 7.28
N LEU A 101 16.28 11.54 7.71
CA LEU A 101 16.44 11.00 9.05
C LEU A 101 17.34 9.77 8.99
N TRP A 102 18.19 9.65 10.00
CA TRP A 102 19.05 8.48 10.14
C TRP A 102 18.22 7.26 10.59
N LEU A 103 18.57 6.08 10.08
CA LEU A 103 17.97 4.80 10.43
C LEU A 103 19.08 3.74 10.51
N GLN A 104 19.05 2.88 11.55
CA GLN A 104 19.89 1.68 11.57
C GLN A 104 19.36 0.68 10.55
N VAL A 105 20.08 0.51 9.45
CA VAL A 105 19.82 -0.55 8.48
C VAL A 105 20.83 -1.67 8.74
N PRO A 106 20.39 -2.83 9.26
CA PRO A 106 21.30 -3.95 9.46
C PRO A 106 21.79 -4.46 8.10
N TYR A 107 23.03 -4.91 8.07
CA TYR A 107 23.53 -5.64 6.92
C TYR A 107 22.78 -6.97 6.81
N VAL A 108 22.09 -7.17 5.70
CA VAL A 108 21.42 -8.43 5.36
C VAL A 108 22.30 -9.14 4.32
N PRO A 109 22.87 -10.32 4.63
CA PRO A 109 23.67 -11.05 3.66
C PRO A 109 22.79 -11.43 2.47
N ALA A 110 23.38 -11.47 1.28
CA ALA A 110 22.70 -11.99 0.10
C ALA A 110 22.19 -13.42 0.40
N PRO A 111 21.02 -13.80 -0.15
CA PRO A 111 20.58 -15.19 -0.13
C PRO A 111 21.70 -16.10 -0.62
N ARG A 112 21.86 -17.29 -0.02
CA ARG A 112 22.93 -18.25 -0.36
C ARG A 112 22.70 -18.99 -1.68
N ASP A 113 21.80 -18.51 -2.50
CA ASP A 113 21.35 -19.21 -3.70
C ASP A 113 22.29 -18.96 -4.88
N ASP A 114 22.35 -19.92 -5.79
CA ASP A 114 23.09 -19.78 -7.04
C ASP A 114 22.38 -18.77 -7.93
N PHE A 115 22.97 -17.59 -8.13
CA PHE A 115 22.45 -16.52 -9.00
C PHE A 115 22.59 -16.82 -10.50
N SER A 116 22.57 -18.10 -10.89
CA SER A 116 22.68 -18.53 -12.27
C SER A 116 21.36 -18.35 -13.01
N ASN A 117 21.34 -17.45 -14.01
CA ASN A 117 20.19 -17.23 -14.88
C ASN A 117 20.05 -18.30 -15.98
N GLN A 118 20.71 -19.46 -15.83
CA GLN A 118 20.67 -20.55 -16.79
C GLN A 118 19.38 -21.39 -16.70
N HIS A 119 18.59 -21.23 -15.64
CA HIS A 119 17.37 -22.00 -15.48
C HIS A 119 16.33 -21.66 -16.57
N PRO A 120 15.68 -22.65 -17.20
CA PRO A 120 14.69 -22.45 -18.27
C PRO A 120 13.53 -21.51 -17.93
N ALA A 121 13.18 -21.35 -16.65
CA ALA A 121 12.14 -20.42 -16.21
C ALA A 121 12.53 -18.94 -16.37
N ILE A 122 13.83 -18.63 -16.38
CA ILE A 122 14.35 -17.25 -16.57
C ILE A 122 14.75 -17.06 -18.04
N SER A 123 15.37 -18.07 -18.65
CA SER A 123 15.77 -18.03 -20.05
C SER A 123 14.57 -18.14 -21.00
N LYS A 124 14.77 -17.78 -22.27
CA LYS A 124 13.74 -17.95 -23.30
C LYS A 124 13.46 -19.44 -23.50
N THR A 125 12.25 -19.90 -23.16
CA THR A 125 11.79 -21.24 -23.50
C THR A 125 11.52 -21.33 -25.00
N PRO A 126 12.03 -22.34 -25.71
CA PRO A 126 11.73 -22.53 -27.12
C PRO A 126 10.21 -22.71 -27.29
N PRO A 127 9.58 -22.05 -28.28
CA PRO A 127 8.15 -22.19 -28.50
C PRO A 127 7.81 -23.62 -28.87
N ALA A 128 6.71 -24.14 -28.32
CA ALA A 128 6.21 -25.45 -28.72
C ALA A 128 5.84 -25.44 -30.22
N PRO A 129 5.98 -26.57 -30.93
CA PRO A 129 5.61 -26.64 -32.34
C PRO A 129 4.13 -26.31 -32.60
N ALA A 130 3.24 -26.58 -31.63
CA ALA A 130 1.82 -26.21 -31.68
C ALA A 130 1.56 -24.70 -31.54
N LEU A 131 2.54 -23.93 -31.02
CA LEU A 131 2.50 -22.47 -30.82
C LEU A 131 3.14 -21.69 -32.00
N ALA A 132 3.32 -22.32 -33.17
CA ALA A 132 3.57 -21.62 -34.43
C ALA A 132 2.52 -20.49 -34.62
N PRO A 133 2.85 -19.37 -35.31
CA PRO A 133 2.14 -18.09 -35.12
C PRO A 133 0.62 -18.23 -35.31
N GLY A 134 -0.12 -18.08 -34.20
CA GLY A 134 -1.58 -18.09 -34.17
C GLY A 134 -2.24 -19.44 -33.82
N GLY A 135 -1.46 -20.49 -33.58
CA GLY A 135 -1.98 -21.82 -33.22
C GLY A 135 -2.41 -21.94 -31.76
N TYR A 136 -3.35 -22.85 -31.50
CA TYR A 136 -3.74 -23.26 -30.15
C TYR A 136 -2.89 -24.45 -29.67
N TRP A 137 -2.70 -24.57 -28.36
CA TRP A 137 -1.94 -25.69 -27.79
C TRP A 137 -2.55 -27.06 -28.10
N TYR A 138 -3.89 -27.14 -28.11
CA TYR A 138 -4.61 -28.36 -28.47
C TYR A 138 -5.58 -28.11 -29.63
N PRO A 139 -5.76 -29.06 -30.57
CA PRO A 139 -6.64 -28.90 -31.73
C PRO A 139 -8.12 -28.67 -31.39
N TRP A 140 -8.58 -29.07 -30.20
CA TRP A 140 -9.97 -28.95 -29.77
C TRP A 140 -10.32 -27.58 -29.16
N TYR A 141 -9.33 -26.70 -28.97
CA TYR A 141 -9.58 -25.28 -28.68
C TYR A 141 -10.15 -24.55 -29.90
N GLU A 142 -9.80 -25.01 -31.10
CA GLU A 142 -10.41 -24.54 -32.33
C GLU A 142 -11.84 -25.11 -32.46
N ARG A 143 -12.81 -24.25 -32.73
CA ARG A 143 -14.20 -24.68 -32.93
C ARG A 143 -14.31 -25.44 -34.26
N GLN A 144 -14.41 -26.75 -34.17
CA GLN A 144 -14.69 -27.62 -35.31
C GLN A 144 -16.20 -27.86 -35.43
N ALA A 145 -16.74 -27.79 -36.65
CA ALA A 145 -18.15 -28.12 -36.90
C ALA A 145 -18.36 -29.65 -36.79
N PRO A 146 -19.21 -30.14 -35.88
CA PRO A 146 -19.47 -31.57 -35.78
C PRO A 146 -20.22 -32.10 -37.02
N PRO A 147 -20.09 -33.40 -37.34
CA PRO A 147 -20.78 -33.97 -38.50
C PRO A 147 -22.30 -33.92 -38.33
N ALA A 148 -23.01 -33.60 -39.42
CA ALA A 148 -24.46 -33.39 -39.40
C ALA A 148 -25.27 -34.57 -38.82
N ALA A 149 -24.79 -35.81 -38.99
CA ALA A 149 -25.41 -37.00 -38.41
C ALA A 149 -25.38 -37.01 -36.87
N ALA A 150 -24.28 -36.53 -36.26
CA ALA A 150 -24.16 -36.41 -34.81
C ALA A 150 -25.07 -35.28 -34.28
N ILE A 151 -25.14 -34.16 -35.01
CA ILE A 151 -26.06 -33.07 -34.69
C ILE A 151 -27.52 -33.57 -34.73
N ALA A 152 -27.91 -34.31 -35.77
CA ALA A 152 -29.25 -34.88 -35.89
C ALA A 152 -29.59 -35.86 -34.75
N ARG A 153 -28.63 -36.69 -34.33
CA ARG A 153 -28.80 -37.60 -33.18
C ARG A 153 -29.04 -36.83 -31.88
N ILE A 154 -28.27 -35.77 -31.63
CA ILE A 154 -28.41 -34.92 -30.44
C ILE A 154 -29.75 -34.15 -30.48
N ARG A 155 -30.13 -33.61 -31.63
CA ARG A 155 -31.43 -32.92 -31.81
C ARG A 155 -32.61 -33.85 -31.56
N ARG A 156 -32.51 -35.14 -31.93
CA ARG A 156 -33.53 -36.15 -31.61
C ARG A 156 -33.59 -36.45 -30.11
N LEU A 157 -32.43 -36.57 -29.45
CA LEU A 157 -32.36 -36.91 -28.01
C LEU A 157 -32.88 -35.77 -27.12
N TYR A 158 -32.62 -34.51 -27.49
CA TYR A 158 -32.95 -33.34 -26.68
C TYR A 158 -34.05 -32.46 -27.29
N LYS A 159 -34.95 -33.02 -28.11
CA LYS A 159 -35.89 -32.27 -28.96
C LYS A 159 -36.66 -31.17 -28.22
N ASP A 160 -37.04 -31.42 -26.96
CA ASP A 160 -37.90 -30.54 -26.16
C ASP A 160 -37.11 -29.43 -25.43
N TYR A 161 -35.77 -29.47 -25.46
CA TYR A 161 -34.88 -28.59 -24.70
C TYR A 161 -33.79 -27.90 -25.54
N LEU A 162 -33.94 -27.86 -26.87
CA LEU A 162 -32.96 -27.23 -27.77
C LEU A 162 -33.05 -25.69 -27.72
N LYS A 163 -31.89 -25.04 -27.82
CA LYS A 163 -31.75 -23.58 -27.98
C LYS A 163 -31.31 -23.24 -29.41
N GLU A 164 -31.58 -22.01 -29.85
CA GLU A 164 -31.11 -21.51 -31.15
C GLU A 164 -29.57 -21.52 -31.23
N GLU A 165 -29.01 -22.02 -32.33
CA GLU A 165 -27.56 -22.03 -32.56
C GLU A 165 -27.08 -20.62 -32.93
N ALA A 166 -26.27 -19.99 -32.08
CA ALA A 166 -25.67 -18.70 -32.37
C ALA A 166 -24.59 -18.84 -33.47
N SER A 167 -24.75 -18.08 -34.56
CA SER A 167 -23.77 -17.96 -35.65
C SER A 167 -22.45 -17.35 -35.14
N PRO A 168 -21.27 -17.75 -35.65
CA PRO A 168 -19.99 -17.42 -35.03
C PRO A 168 -19.58 -15.97 -35.32
N ALA A 169 -20.16 -15.01 -34.60
CA ALA A 169 -19.63 -13.66 -34.52
C ALA A 169 -18.57 -13.57 -33.42
N ALA A 170 -17.39 -13.09 -33.82
CA ALA A 170 -16.33 -12.52 -33.00
C ALA A 170 -15.51 -13.48 -32.12
N GLY A 171 -14.47 -14.07 -32.72
CA GLY A 171 -13.30 -14.57 -31.97
C GLY A 171 -12.37 -13.47 -31.44
N THR A 172 -12.62 -12.20 -31.78
CA THR A 172 -11.96 -11.06 -31.15
C THR A 172 -12.89 -10.44 -30.11
N PRO A 173 -12.51 -10.37 -28.82
CA PRO A 173 -13.18 -9.46 -27.90
C PRO A 173 -13.10 -8.04 -28.49
N PRO A 174 -14.10 -7.16 -28.25
CA PRO A 174 -14.00 -5.77 -28.68
C PRO A 174 -12.71 -5.17 -28.13
N GLU A 175 -11.87 -4.62 -29.01
CA GLU A 175 -10.62 -3.95 -28.63
C GLU A 175 -10.90 -2.95 -27.51
N THR A 176 -10.21 -3.14 -26.38
CA THR A 176 -10.13 -2.11 -25.35
C THR A 176 -9.49 -0.87 -25.98
N PRO A 177 -10.00 0.34 -25.72
CA PRO A 177 -9.47 1.53 -26.38
C PRO A 177 -7.99 1.73 -26.02
N PRO A 178 -7.16 2.23 -26.96
CA PRO A 178 -5.73 2.38 -26.74
C PRO A 178 -5.47 3.29 -25.54
N THR A 179 -4.64 2.82 -24.61
CA THR A 179 -4.06 3.64 -23.54
C THR A 179 -3.42 4.89 -24.14
N PRO A 180 -3.69 6.10 -23.61
CA PRO A 180 -3.04 7.31 -24.11
C PRO A 180 -1.53 7.16 -23.94
N ARG A 181 -0.79 7.45 -25.02
CA ARG A 181 0.67 7.49 -25.01
C ARG A 181 1.12 8.45 -23.91
N ALA A 182 1.97 7.95 -23.02
CA ALA A 182 2.74 8.79 -22.12
C ALA A 182 3.72 9.62 -22.97
N GLU A 183 3.58 10.95 -22.89
CA GLU A 183 4.69 11.90 -23.06
C GLU A 183 5.52 11.96 -21.78
#